data_AF-Q7P8G3-F1
#
_entry.id   AF-Q7P8G3-F1
#
_cell.length_a   1.000
_cell.length_b   1.000
_cell.length_c   1.000
_cell.angle_alpha   90.00
_cell.angle_beta   90.00
_cell.angle_gamma   90.00
#
_symmetry.space_group_name_H-M   'P 1'
#
loop_
_entity.id
_entity.type
_entity.pdbx_description
1 polymer ?
#
loop_
_entity_poly.entity_id
_entity_poly.type
_entity_poly.pdbx_seq_one_letter_code
_entity_poly.pdbx_strand_id
1 'polypeptide(L)'
;MEFEAGEYKIGDLVELTTAGKVKKLTTAAEIYGVVTDDFTADSNDKKNTIYLTGSFNEKYVDFNGKDKAEVKRAARKLLIMIG
;
A
#
# COMPACT_ATOMS: atom_id res chain seq x y z
N MET A 1 -11.67 2.67 -1.22
CA MET A 1 -11.32 1.35 -1.82
C MET A 1 -11.82 0.26 -0.88
N GLU A 2 -12.18 -0.94 -1.37
CA GLU A 2 -12.52 -2.07 -0.48
C GLU A 2 -11.25 -2.87 -0.15
N PHE A 3 -10.98 -3.12 1.13
CA PHE A 3 -9.81 -3.85 1.62
C PHE A 3 -10.13 -5.31 1.94
N GLU A 4 -9.16 -6.21 1.79
CA GLU A 4 -9.18 -7.53 2.41
C GLU A 4 -9.06 -7.41 3.93
N ALA A 5 -9.65 -8.35 4.66
CA ALA A 5 -9.66 -8.31 6.11
C ALA A 5 -8.24 -8.29 6.70
N GLY A 6 -8.00 -7.42 7.67
CA GLY A 6 -6.70 -7.26 8.30
C GLY A 6 -6.47 -5.86 8.87
N GLU A 7 -5.40 -5.73 9.63
CA GLU A 7 -4.93 -4.46 10.16
C GLU A 7 -3.98 -3.78 9.19
N TYR A 8 -4.22 -2.51 8.92
CA TYR A 8 -3.44 -1.64 8.05
C TYR A 8 -2.97 -0.43 8.85
N LYS A 9 -1.70 -0.07 8.70
CA LYS A 9 -1.11 1.09 9.36
C LYS A 9 -0.80 2.17 8.35
N ILE A 10 -0.80 3.42 8.80
CA ILE A 10 -0.33 4.53 7.98
C ILE A 10 1.07 4.21 7.41
N GLY A 11 1.26 4.41 6.11
CA GLY A 11 2.52 4.09 5.44
C GLY A 11 2.67 2.63 5.00
N ASP A 12 1.72 1.74 5.31
CA ASP A 12 1.68 0.40 4.75
C ASP A 12 1.56 0.50 3.22
N LEU A 13 2.41 -0.27 2.53
CA LEU A 13 2.30 -0.45 1.09
C LEU A 13 1.23 -1.49 0.76
N VAL A 14 0.44 -1.23 -0.29
CA VAL A 14 -0.66 -2.10 -0.70
C VAL A 14 -0.60 -2.45 -2.18
N GLU A 15 -1.22 -3.57 -2.53
CA GLU A 15 -1.46 -4.02 -3.91
C GLU A 15 -2.95 -4.18 -4.19
N LEU A 16 -3.33 -4.13 -5.47
CA LEU A 16 -4.69 -4.36 -5.92
C LEU A 16 -4.85 -5.81 -6.38
N THR A 17 -5.81 -6.53 -5.82
CA THR A 17 -6.12 -7.90 -6.24
C THR A 17 -6.88 -7.91 -7.56
N THR A 18 -6.89 -9.06 -8.23
CA THR A 18 -7.68 -9.28 -9.45
C THR A 18 -9.19 -9.11 -9.23
N ALA A 19 -9.65 -9.28 -7.98
CA ALA A 19 -11.04 -9.04 -7.58
C ALA A 19 -11.34 -7.56 -7.25
N GLY A 20 -10.38 -6.65 -7.45
CA GLY A 20 -10.53 -5.22 -7.19
C GLY A 20 -10.45 -4.82 -5.72
N LYS A 21 -9.91 -5.68 -4.85
CA LYS A 21 -9.72 -5.39 -3.42
C LYS A 21 -8.29 -4.97 -3.14
N VAL A 22 -8.09 -4.18 -2.09
CA VAL A 22 -6.77 -3.75 -1.63
C VAL A 22 -6.30 -4.70 -0.53
N LYS A 23 -5.03 -5.10 -0.59
CA LYS A 23 -4.39 -5.88 0.48
C LYS A 23 -2.95 -5.43 0.67
N LYS A 24 -2.29 -5.87 1.74
CA LYS A 24 -0.87 -5.56 1.96
C LYS A 24 -0.02 -6.06 0.79
N LEU A 25 1.01 -5.29 0.45
CA LEU A 25 1.95 -5.63 -0.60
C LEU A 25 2.62 -6.98 -0.31
N THR A 26 2.41 -7.95 -1.18
CA THR A 26 3.04 -9.28 -1.12
C THR A 26 4.07 -9.49 -2.21
N THR A 27 3.94 -8.77 -3.33
CA THR A 27 4.82 -8.82 -4.49
C THR A 27 5.38 -7.42 -4.80
N ALA A 28 6.69 -7.25 -4.77
CA ALA A 28 7.34 -5.93 -4.88
C ALA A 28 6.94 -5.14 -6.14
N ALA A 29 6.74 -5.83 -7.26
CA ALA A 29 6.34 -5.23 -8.53
C ALA A 29 4.88 -4.74 -8.58
N GLU A 30 4.03 -5.19 -7.65
CA GLU A 30 2.57 -4.99 -7.65
C GLU A 30 2.13 -3.84 -6.72
N ILE A 31 3.06 -3.00 -6.29
CA ILE A 31 2.74 -1.79 -5.52
C ILE A 31 1.67 -0.97 -6.23
N TYR A 32 0.62 -0.64 -5.49
CA TYR A 32 -0.54 0.10 -5.99
C TYR A 32 -0.74 1.44 -5.26
N GLY A 33 -0.42 1.49 -3.96
CA GLY A 33 -0.59 2.72 -3.18
C GLY A 33 -0.04 2.62 -1.76
N VAL A 34 -0.24 3.68 -1.01
CA VAL A 34 0.20 3.83 0.39
C VAL A 34 -1.02 4.12 1.27
N VAL A 35 -1.17 3.42 2.38
CA VAL A 35 -2.29 3.63 3.33
C VAL A 35 -2.19 5.00 3.99
N THR A 36 -3.32 5.73 4.08
CA THR A 36 -3.39 7.10 4.60
C THR A 36 -3.49 7.16 6.12
N ASP A 37 -4.16 6.19 6.74
CA ASP A 37 -4.51 6.21 8.16
C ASP A 37 -4.52 4.79 8.74
N ASP A 38 -4.33 4.66 10.05
CA ASP A 38 -4.51 3.41 10.76
C ASP A 38 -5.95 2.89 10.60
N PHE A 39 -6.08 1.64 10.18
CA PHE A 39 -7.36 1.07 9.77
C PHE A 39 -7.40 -0.43 10.03
N THR A 40 -8.56 -0.94 10.42
CA THR A 40 -8.81 -2.39 10.47
C THR A 40 -9.96 -2.71 9.55
N ALA A 41 -9.70 -3.49 8.50
CA ALA A 41 -10.72 -4.00 7.62
C ALA A 41 -11.34 -5.25 8.25
N ASP A 42 -12.63 -5.21 8.58
CA ASP A 42 -13.38 -6.31 9.18
C ASP A 42 -14.73 -6.53 8.49
N SER A 43 -15.68 -7.21 9.14
CA SER A 43 -17.01 -7.45 8.57
C SER A 43 -17.89 -6.19 8.50
N ASN A 44 -17.60 -5.19 9.33
CA ASN A 44 -18.41 -3.98 9.53
C ASN A 44 -17.85 -2.79 8.74
N ASP A 45 -16.52 -2.68 8.64
CA ASP A 45 -15.85 -1.64 7.85
C ASP A 45 -14.74 -2.21 6.99
N LYS A 46 -14.82 -1.95 5.68
CA LYS A 46 -13.85 -2.40 4.67
C LYS A 46 -13.34 -1.26 3.81
N LYS A 47 -13.74 -0.02 4.09
CA LYS A 47 -13.48 1.11 3.19
C LYS A 47 -12.52 2.10 3.81
N ASN A 48 -11.39 2.28 3.14
CA ASN A 48 -10.47 3.37 3.46
C ASN A 48 -9.92 4.03 2.19
N THR A 49 -9.18 5.10 2.38
CA THR A 49 -8.41 5.85 1.40
C THR A 49 -6.97 5.36 1.34
N ILE A 50 -6.36 5.58 0.18
CA ILE A 50 -4.94 5.35 -0.06
C ILE A 50 -4.42 6.54 -0.87
N TYR A 51 -3.13 6.83 -0.74
CA TYR A 51 -2.43 7.66 -1.69
C TYR A 51 -2.04 6.83 -2.92
N LEU A 52 -2.46 7.27 -4.10
CA LEU A 52 -2.09 6.67 -5.39
C LEU A 52 -0.83 7.30 -5.99
N THR A 53 -0.52 8.53 -5.60
CA THR A 53 0.66 9.28 -6.04
C THR A 53 1.16 10.13 -4.87
N GLY A 54 2.43 10.55 -4.91
CA GLY A 54 2.99 11.43 -3.89
C GLY A 54 4.47 11.21 -3.67
N SER A 55 5.04 11.98 -2.75
CA SER A 55 6.40 11.80 -2.25
C SER A 55 6.36 11.43 -0.77
N PHE A 56 6.93 10.29 -0.42
CA PHE A 56 6.88 9.66 0.90
C PHE A 56 8.29 9.54 1.46
N ASN A 57 8.43 9.79 2.76
CA ASN A 57 9.68 9.58 3.47
C ASN A 57 9.83 8.08 3.79
N GLU A 58 10.92 7.46 3.34
CA GLU A 58 11.19 6.03 3.49
C GLU A 58 11.09 5.57 4.95
N LYS A 59 11.45 6.43 5.91
CA LYS A 59 11.38 6.11 7.35
C LYS A 59 9.97 5.73 7.82
N TYR A 60 8.94 6.24 7.14
CA TYR A 60 7.53 6.05 7.51
C TYR A 60 6.78 5.15 6.52
N VAL A 61 7.50 4.44 5.64
CA VAL A 61 6.90 3.49 4.70
C VAL A 61 7.26 2.07 5.13
N ASP A 62 6.25 1.21 5.30
CA ASP A 62 6.48 -0.21 5.53
C ASP A 62 6.51 -0.97 4.20
N PHE A 63 7.70 -1.48 3.86
CA PHE A 63 7.91 -2.28 2.65
C PHE A 63 7.33 -3.70 2.76
N ASN A 64 6.70 -4.07 3.88
CA ASN A 64 6.13 -5.40 4.14
C ASN A 64 7.16 -6.53 3.92
N GLY A 65 8.41 -6.28 4.30
CA GLY A 65 9.53 -7.20 4.09
C GLY A 65 9.91 -7.45 2.63
N LYS A 66 9.45 -6.63 1.67
CA LYS A 66 9.84 -6.70 0.26
C LYS A 66 11.17 -6.00 0.01
N ASP A 67 11.81 -6.35 -1.12
CA ASP A 67 13.02 -5.65 -1.57
C ASP A 67 12.74 -4.18 -1.86
N LYS A 68 13.43 -3.28 -1.15
CA LYS A 68 13.21 -1.85 -1.23
C LYS A 68 13.51 -1.29 -2.63
N ALA A 69 14.56 -1.77 -3.28
CA ALA A 69 14.98 -1.24 -4.57
C ALA A 69 13.98 -1.59 -5.67
N GLU A 70 13.45 -2.82 -5.64
CA GLU A 70 12.43 -3.28 -6.55
C GLU A 70 11.11 -2.54 -6.34
N VAL A 71 10.65 -2.40 -5.09
CA VAL A 71 9.44 -1.64 -4.75
C VAL A 71 9.57 -0.19 -5.22
N LYS A 72 10.68 0.49 -4.89
CA LYS A 72 10.91 1.89 -5.33
C LYS A 72 10.91 1.99 -6.85
N ARG A 73 11.48 1.02 -7.56
CA ARG A 73 11.48 0.99 -9.03
C ARG A 73 10.06 0.84 -9.60
N ALA A 74 9.23 -0.02 -9.02
CA ALA A 74 7.84 -0.19 -9.42
C ALA A 74 6.99 1.05 -9.08
N ALA A 75 7.09 1.55 -7.85
CA ALA A 75 6.37 2.71 -7.35
C ALA A 75 6.61 3.98 -8.19
N ARG A 76 7.84 4.20 -8.67
CA ARG A 76 8.17 5.32 -9.56
C ARG A 76 7.36 5.36 -10.86
N LYS A 77 6.97 4.20 -11.39
CA LYS A 77 6.12 4.13 -12.60
C LYS A 77 4.70 4.67 -12.35
N LEU A 78 4.29 4.71 -11.08
CA LEU A 78 2.99 5.17 -10.61
C LEU A 78 3.03 6.57 -9.97
N LEU A 79 4.15 7.29 -10.10
CA LEU A 79 4.35 8.60 -9.44
C LEU A 79 4.29 8.53 -7.90
N ILE A 80 4.64 7.37 -7.32
CA ILE A 80 4.86 7.17 -5.89
C ILE A 80 6.37 7.22 -5.66
N MET A 81 6.87 8.35 -5.14
CA MET A 81 8.28 8.59 -4.91
C MET A 81 8.62 8.34 -3.45
N ILE A 82 9.35 7.26 -3.15
CA ILE A 82 9.77 6.94 -1.77
C ILE A 82 11.24 7.33 -1.60
N GLY A 83 11.47 8.42 -0.86
CA GLY A 83 12.76 9.05 -0.59
C GLY A 83 13.40 8.52 0.67
#